data_AF-A0A535PA19-F1
#
_entry.id   AF-A0A535PA19-F1
#
_cell.length_a   1.000
_cell.length_b   1.000
_cell.length_c   1.000
_cell.angle_alpha   90.00
_cell.angle_beta   90.00
_cell.angle_gamma   90.00
#
_symmetry.space_group_name_H-M   'P 1'
#
loop_
_entity.id
_entity.type
_entity.pdbx_description
1 polymer ?
#
loop_
_entity_poly.entity_id
_entity_poly.type
_entity_poly.pdbx_seq_one_letter_code
_entity_poly.pdbx_strand_id
1 'polypeptide(L)'
;MTAKLGWYGADVRAVREVARTGRAVAATYREALEAGADLVLFAGASAIDPLDPAYAELPAAGGELLQLGAPMHPGSMLWLGRLGAATVVGVASCAGFGRNSSLDLLLPFVFAYGRADAKDLLRLGHGGLIESGAGRRFPPYS
;
A
#
# COMPACT_ATOMS: atom_id res chain seq x y z
N MET A 1 -7.24 -3.26 8.30
CA MET A 1 -6.56 -2.15 7.60
C MET A 1 -6.85 -0.81 8.25
N THR A 2 -8.13 -0.46 8.42
CA THR A 2 -8.61 0.72 9.16
C THR A 2 -7.99 0.89 10.55
N ALA A 3 -7.91 -0.16 11.37
CA ALA A 3 -7.25 -0.09 12.69
C ALA A 3 -5.76 0.32 12.61
N LYS A 4 -5.04 -0.16 11.58
CA LYS A 4 -3.63 0.23 11.36
C LYS A 4 -3.52 1.71 11.02
N LEU A 5 -4.38 2.20 10.13
CA LEU A 5 -4.42 3.61 9.73
C LEU A 5 -4.81 4.52 10.90
N GLY A 6 -5.83 4.12 11.68
CA GLY A 6 -6.30 4.85 12.84
C GLY A 6 -5.24 4.98 13.94
N TRP A 7 -4.36 3.99 14.11
CA TRP A 7 -3.25 4.08 15.07
C TRP A 7 -2.28 5.22 14.74
N TYR A 8 -2.06 5.53 13.46
CA TYR A 8 -1.24 6.67 13.01
C TYR A 8 -2.02 8.00 13.02
N GLY A 9 -3.27 8.02 13.49
CA GLY A 9 -4.13 9.21 13.45
C GLY A 9 -4.64 9.55 12.06
N ALA A 10 -4.59 8.61 11.11
CA ALA A 10 -5.05 8.84 9.75
C ALA A 10 -6.58 8.91 9.66
N ASP A 11 -7.08 9.85 8.87
CA ASP A 11 -8.49 10.00 8.53
C ASP A 11 -8.83 9.20 7.27
N VAL A 12 -9.71 8.20 7.38
CA VAL A 12 -10.10 7.35 6.26
C VAL A 12 -11.21 8.02 5.45
N ARG A 13 -10.81 8.74 4.39
CA ARG A 13 -11.73 9.49 3.52
C ARG A 13 -12.74 8.62 2.77
N ALA A 14 -12.35 7.44 2.33
CA ALA A 14 -13.20 6.55 1.56
C ALA A 14 -12.75 5.09 1.65
N VAL A 15 -13.73 4.18 1.66
CA VAL A 15 -13.55 2.75 1.37
C VAL A 15 -14.50 2.40 0.24
N ARG A 16 -13.99 1.75 -0.81
CA ARG A 16 -14.76 1.40 -2.01
C ARG A 16 -14.46 -0.02 -2.43
N GLU A 17 -15.48 -0.72 -2.89
CA GLU A 17 -15.31 -1.90 -3.71
C GLU A 17 -15.30 -1.47 -5.17
N VAL A 18 -14.23 -1.82 -5.89
CA VAL A 18 -13.98 -1.31 -7.25
C VAL A 18 -13.91 -2.51 -8.19
N ALA A 19 -14.68 -2.45 -9.28
CA ALA A 19 -14.60 -3.47 -10.33
C ALA A 19 -13.16 -3.52 -10.88
N ARG A 20 -12.62 -4.73 -11.08
CA ARG A 20 -11.25 -4.96 -11.58
C ARG A 20 -11.16 -4.69 -13.09
N THR A 21 -11.44 -3.46 -13.49
CA THR A 21 -11.40 -2.96 -14.87
C THR A 21 -10.63 -1.64 -14.91
N GLY A 22 -9.96 -1.37 -16.04
CA GLY A 22 -9.16 -0.15 -16.20
C GLY A 22 -9.97 1.13 -15.92
N ARG A 23 -11.17 1.23 -16.52
CA ARG A 23 -12.06 2.39 -16.35
C ARG A 23 -12.44 2.66 -14.89
N ALA A 24 -12.80 1.61 -14.14
CA ALA A 24 -13.23 1.77 -12.74
C ALA A 24 -12.07 2.15 -11.82
N VAL A 25 -10.89 1.56 -12.04
CA VAL A 25 -9.69 1.91 -11.27
C VAL A 25 -9.20 3.32 -11.60
N ALA A 26 -9.16 3.71 -12.87
CA ALA A 26 -8.79 5.06 -13.28
C ALA A 26 -9.75 6.13 -12.72
N ALA A 27 -11.05 5.84 -12.65
CA ALA A 27 -12.00 6.71 -11.97
C ALA A 27 -11.68 6.86 -10.48
N THR A 28 -11.40 5.75 -9.79
CA THR A 28 -11.04 5.75 -8.36
C THR A 28 -9.77 6.54 -8.08
N TYR A 29 -8.76 6.45 -8.97
CA TYR A 29 -7.53 7.25 -8.84
C TYR A 29 -7.79 8.75 -8.93
N ARG A 30 -8.64 9.18 -9.86
CA ARG A 30 -9.04 10.59 -9.99
C ARG A 30 -9.81 11.08 -8.77
N GLU A 31 -10.76 10.29 -8.28
CA GLU A 31 -11.50 10.61 -7.05
C GLU A 31 -10.57 10.76 -5.84
N ALA A 32 -9.56 9.88 -5.71
CA ALA A 32 -8.59 9.95 -4.63
C ALA A 32 -7.74 11.24 -4.71
N LEU A 33 -7.35 11.66 -5.92
CA LEU A 33 -6.65 12.92 -6.15
C LEU A 33 -7.53 14.14 -5.82
N GLU A 34 -8.78 14.14 -6.29
CA GLU A 34 -9.75 15.22 -6.02
C GLU A 34 -10.06 15.35 -4.53
N ALA A 35 -10.08 14.24 -3.80
CA ALA A 35 -10.23 14.21 -2.35
C ALA A 35 -8.97 14.65 -1.58
N GLY A 36 -7.84 14.87 -2.26
CA GLY A 36 -6.56 15.22 -1.65
C GLY A 36 -6.00 14.11 -0.76
N ALA A 37 -6.11 12.85 -1.17
CA ALA A 37 -5.62 11.72 -0.39
C ALA A 37 -4.08 11.70 -0.32
N ASP A 38 -3.51 11.51 0.88
CA ASP A 38 -2.06 11.33 1.07
C ASP A 38 -1.62 9.86 0.87
N LEU A 39 -2.55 8.93 1.02
CA LEU A 39 -2.32 7.49 0.91
C LEU A 39 -3.50 6.81 0.22
N VAL A 40 -3.22 6.05 -0.83
CA VAL A 40 -4.19 5.19 -1.53
C VAL A 40 -3.77 3.74 -1.33
N LEU A 41 -4.68 2.93 -0.78
CA LEU A 41 -4.45 1.51 -0.50
C LEU A 41 -5.37 0.64 -1.35
N PHE A 42 -4.79 -0.22 -2.18
CA PHE A 42 -5.50 -1.26 -2.91
C PHE A 42 -5.36 -2.60 -2.20
N ALA A 43 -6.44 -3.09 -1.60
CA ALA A 43 -6.51 -4.45 -1.10
C ALA A 43 -6.95 -5.41 -2.21
N GLY A 44 -6.23 -6.52 -2.40
CA GLY A 44 -6.51 -7.49 -3.46
C GLY A 44 -5.72 -7.25 -4.75
N ALA A 45 -4.77 -6.32 -4.74
CA ALA A 45 -3.83 -6.13 -5.83
C ALA A 45 -2.68 -7.14 -5.72
N SER A 46 -2.18 -7.61 -6.86
CA SER A 46 -1.13 -8.63 -6.91
C SER A 46 0.06 -8.17 -7.75
N ALA A 47 1.26 -8.06 -7.18
CA ALA A 47 2.45 -7.69 -7.95
C ALA A 47 2.94 -8.74 -8.97
N ILE A 48 2.32 -9.94 -9.04
CA ILE A 48 2.62 -10.96 -10.07
C ILE A 48 1.72 -10.85 -11.30
N ASP A 49 0.66 -10.05 -11.25
CA ASP A 49 -0.27 -9.87 -12.36
C ASP A 49 0.06 -8.55 -13.09
N PRO A 50 0.85 -8.58 -14.19
CA PRO A 50 1.18 -7.39 -14.97
C PRO A 50 -0.01 -6.87 -15.78
N LEU A 51 -1.21 -7.44 -15.61
CA LEU A 51 -2.45 -6.92 -16.17
C LEU A 51 -3.41 -6.43 -15.08
N ASP A 52 -2.98 -6.44 -13.80
CA ASP A 52 -3.79 -5.93 -12.69
C ASP A 52 -4.06 -4.43 -12.92
N PRO A 53 -5.32 -4.02 -13.13
CA PRO A 53 -5.65 -2.63 -13.40
C PRO A 53 -5.19 -1.68 -12.29
N ALA A 54 -5.07 -2.17 -11.04
CA ALA A 54 -4.57 -1.37 -9.93
C ALA A 54 -3.17 -0.80 -10.20
N TYR A 55 -2.27 -1.59 -10.80
CA TYR A 55 -0.95 -1.10 -11.19
C TYR A 55 -0.97 -0.49 -12.60
N ALA A 56 -1.67 -1.12 -13.55
CA ALA A 56 -1.60 -0.76 -14.97
C ALA A 56 -2.20 0.63 -15.27
N GLU A 57 -3.22 1.04 -14.52
CA GLU A 57 -3.87 2.34 -14.69
C GLU A 57 -3.17 3.47 -13.92
N LEU A 58 -2.24 3.16 -13.01
CA LEU A 58 -1.56 4.18 -12.23
C LEU A 58 -0.78 5.17 -13.13
N PRO A 59 0.03 4.71 -14.12
CA PRO A 59 0.64 5.62 -15.10
C PRO A 59 -0.37 6.41 -15.93
N ALA A 60 -1.49 5.78 -16.32
CA ALA A 60 -2.55 6.44 -17.09
C ALA A 60 -3.24 7.55 -16.30
N ALA A 61 -3.29 7.43 -14.96
CA ALA A 61 -3.76 8.46 -14.05
C ALA A 61 -2.70 9.57 -13.78
N GLY A 62 -1.52 9.51 -14.40
CA GLY A 62 -0.41 10.44 -14.17
C GLY A 62 0.47 10.08 -12.97
N GLY A 63 0.34 8.87 -12.45
CA GLY A 63 1.19 8.34 -11.39
C GLY A 63 2.44 7.64 -11.90
N GLU A 64 3.25 7.16 -10.97
CA GLU A 64 4.50 6.46 -11.22
C GLU A 64 4.56 5.21 -10.36
N LEU A 65 4.95 4.08 -10.95
CA LEU A 65 5.26 2.87 -10.22
C LEU A 65 6.70 2.93 -9.71
N LEU A 66 6.88 2.90 -8.39
CA LEU A 66 8.19 3.05 -7.76
C LEU A 66 8.86 1.69 -7.49
N GLN A 67 8.07 0.70 -7.09
CA GLN A 67 8.59 -0.65 -6.85
C GLN A 67 7.52 -1.72 -7.01
N LEU A 68 7.87 -2.80 -7.71
CA LEU A 68 7.08 -4.03 -7.76
C LEU A 68 7.67 -5.06 -6.81
N GLY A 69 6.83 -5.60 -5.94
CA GLY A 69 7.28 -6.49 -4.88
C GLY A 69 7.98 -5.75 -3.74
N ALA A 70 8.08 -6.43 -2.61
CA ALA A 70 8.79 -5.92 -1.45
C ALA A 70 9.74 -6.99 -0.90
N PRO A 71 10.96 -6.62 -0.49
CA PRO A 71 11.95 -7.55 0.07
C PRO A 71 11.63 -7.85 1.55
N MET A 72 10.36 -8.17 1.82
CA MET A 72 9.78 -8.37 3.14
C MET A 72 8.78 -9.52 3.07
N HIS A 73 8.57 -10.22 4.17
CA HIS A 73 7.64 -11.34 4.24
C HIS A 73 7.05 -11.48 5.65
N PRO A 74 5.73 -11.72 5.83
CA PRO A 74 4.67 -11.88 4.82
C PRO A 74 4.30 -10.60 4.08
N GLY A 75 3.85 -10.71 2.81
CA GLY A 75 3.46 -9.56 2.00
C GLY A 75 4.47 -9.14 0.94
N SER A 76 5.29 -10.08 0.45
CA SER A 76 6.30 -9.85 -0.59
C SER A 76 5.70 -9.37 -1.92
N MET A 77 4.39 -9.57 -2.09
CA MET A 77 3.59 -9.15 -3.25
C MET A 77 3.11 -7.69 -3.19
N LEU A 78 3.52 -6.93 -2.17
CA LEU A 78 3.24 -5.50 -2.08
C LEU A 78 3.91 -4.77 -3.23
N TRP A 79 3.25 -3.78 -3.82
CA TRP A 79 3.88 -2.82 -4.72
C TRP A 79 3.65 -1.39 -4.25
N LEU A 80 4.54 -0.51 -4.65
CA LEU A 80 4.60 0.89 -4.26
C LEU A 80 4.58 1.76 -5.51
N GLY A 81 3.78 2.81 -5.47
CA GLY A 81 3.70 3.85 -6.48
C GLY A 81 3.42 5.21 -5.86
N ARG A 82 3.32 6.21 -6.72
CA ARG A 82 3.00 7.59 -6.35
C ARG A 82 1.99 8.17 -7.32
N LEU A 83 1.06 8.96 -6.82
CA LEU A 83 0.08 9.69 -7.63
C LEU A 83 -0.04 11.11 -7.08
N GLY A 84 0.55 12.09 -7.76
CA GLY A 84 0.72 13.43 -7.19
C GLY A 84 1.55 13.38 -5.90
N ALA A 85 1.00 13.90 -4.80
CA ALA A 85 1.59 13.78 -3.46
C ALA A 85 1.26 12.46 -2.76
N ALA A 86 0.26 11.71 -3.25
CA ALA A 86 -0.21 10.50 -2.62
C ALA A 86 0.78 9.35 -2.78
N THR A 87 1.03 8.62 -1.69
CA THR A 87 1.65 7.29 -1.76
C THR A 87 0.59 6.28 -2.16
N VAL A 88 0.87 5.46 -3.19
CA VAL A 88 -0.04 4.41 -3.65
C VAL A 88 0.54 3.06 -3.32
N VAL A 89 -0.22 2.20 -2.64
CA VAL A 89 0.25 0.90 -2.19
C VAL A 89 -0.76 -0.17 -2.55
N GLY A 90 -0.32 -1.15 -3.33
CA GLY A 90 -1.10 -2.36 -3.56
C GLY A 90 -0.66 -3.48 -2.62
N VAL A 91 -1.63 -4.11 -1.96
CA VAL A 91 -1.40 -5.26 -1.08
C VAL A 91 -2.25 -6.44 -1.52
N ALA A 92 -1.69 -7.65 -1.39
CA ALA A 92 -2.43 -8.88 -1.65
C ALA A 92 -3.66 -8.99 -0.75
N SER A 93 -4.73 -9.63 -1.24
CA SER A 93 -6.00 -9.79 -0.50
C SER A 93 -5.79 -10.42 0.90
N CYS A 94 -4.81 -11.33 1.01
CA CYS A 94 -4.44 -11.99 2.26
C CYS A 94 -3.82 -11.05 3.32
N ALA A 95 -3.38 -9.84 2.95
CA ALA A 95 -2.83 -8.86 3.89
C ALA A 95 -3.88 -8.27 4.84
N GLY A 96 -5.18 -8.52 4.58
CA GLY A 96 -6.29 -8.14 5.46
C GLY A 96 -6.46 -9.00 6.70
N PHE A 97 -5.82 -10.18 6.79
CA PHE A 97 -6.07 -11.20 7.82
C PHE A 97 -5.44 -10.92 9.21
N GLY A 98 -5.32 -9.65 9.61
CA GLY A 98 -4.98 -9.26 10.98
C GLY A 98 -3.55 -9.60 11.46
N ARG A 99 -2.73 -10.24 10.63
CA ARG A 99 -1.31 -10.49 10.93
C ARG A 99 -0.43 -9.30 10.52
N ASN A 100 0.71 -9.19 11.18
CA ASN A 100 1.77 -8.27 10.75
C ASN A 100 2.32 -8.71 9.38
N SER A 101 2.55 -7.75 8.50
CA SER A 101 2.96 -7.92 7.10
C SER A 101 3.87 -6.77 6.66
N SER A 102 4.38 -6.85 5.43
CA SER A 102 5.14 -5.79 4.77
C SER A 102 4.49 -4.40 4.86
N LEU A 103 3.15 -4.34 4.93
CA LEU A 103 2.44 -3.07 5.10
C LEU A 103 2.82 -2.40 6.43
N ASP A 104 2.98 -3.16 7.50
CA ASP A 104 3.34 -2.63 8.83
C ASP A 104 4.74 -2.04 8.88
N LEU A 105 5.64 -2.54 8.04
CA LEU A 105 6.99 -1.99 7.88
C LEU A 105 6.99 -0.78 6.95
N LEU A 106 6.04 -0.69 6.00
CA LEU A 106 5.92 0.41 5.05
C LEU A 106 5.24 1.66 5.64
N LEU A 107 4.14 1.49 6.39
CA LEU A 107 3.36 2.60 6.93
C LEU A 107 4.18 3.62 7.75
N PRO A 108 5.17 3.23 8.58
CA PRO A 108 6.03 4.18 9.27
C PRO A 108 6.70 5.20 8.34
N PHE A 109 7.15 4.79 7.14
CA PHE A 109 7.76 5.72 6.18
C PHE A 109 6.75 6.76 5.69
N VAL A 110 5.55 6.29 5.31
CA VAL A 110 4.47 7.16 4.83
C VAL A 110 4.09 8.19 5.87
N PHE A 111 3.83 7.76 7.11
CA PHE A 111 3.37 8.67 8.16
C PHE A 111 4.49 9.53 8.78
N ALA A 112 5.75 9.07 8.78
CA ALA A 112 6.85 9.87 9.29
C ALA A 112 7.40 10.88 8.28
N TYR A 113 7.42 10.52 6.99
CA TYR A 113 8.04 11.35 5.94
C TYR A 113 7.04 11.96 4.96
N GLY A 114 5.75 11.64 5.09
CA GLY A 114 4.72 12.01 4.10
C GLY A 114 4.84 11.24 2.78
N ARG A 115 5.71 10.23 2.70
CA ARG A 115 5.95 9.43 1.49
C ARG A 115 6.68 8.12 1.80
N ALA A 116 6.66 7.19 0.85
CA ALA A 116 7.62 6.08 0.80
C ALA A 116 8.24 6.01 -0.61
N ASP A 117 9.55 5.77 -0.69
CA ASP A 117 10.25 5.51 -1.96
C ASP A 117 10.77 4.06 -2.02
N ALA A 118 11.12 3.61 -3.22
CA ALA A 118 11.77 2.31 -3.45
C ALA A 118 13.00 2.08 -2.54
N LYS A 119 13.83 3.11 -2.33
CA LYS A 119 15.03 3.02 -1.47
C LYS A 119 14.70 2.66 -0.01
N ASP A 120 13.53 3.06 0.47
CA ASP A 120 13.09 2.80 1.84
C ASP A 120 12.70 1.33 1.99
N LEU A 121 12.03 0.78 0.97
CA LEU A 121 11.67 -0.64 0.90
C LEU A 121 12.91 -1.52 0.70
N LEU A 122 13.83 -1.15 -0.18
CA LEU A 122 15.02 -1.95 -0.50
C LEU A 122 15.92 -2.17 0.72
N ARG A 123 16.02 -1.18 1.62
CA ARG A 123 16.80 -1.30 2.86
C ARG A 123 16.25 -2.37 3.81
N LEU A 124 14.98 -2.76 3.66
CA LEU A 124 14.35 -3.81 4.46
C LEU A 124 14.71 -5.21 3.97
N GLY A 125 15.48 -5.37 2.90
CA GLY A 125 15.97 -6.68 2.46
C GLY A 125 16.82 -7.40 3.51
N HIS A 126 17.46 -6.66 4.40
CA HIS A 126 18.14 -7.21 5.59
C HIS A 126 17.25 -6.99 6.83
N GLY A 127 16.35 -7.94 7.10
CA GLY A 127 15.50 -7.93 8.30
C GLY A 127 14.00 -7.74 8.06
N GLY A 128 13.57 -7.69 6.80
CA GLY A 128 12.16 -7.61 6.40
C GLY A 128 11.35 -8.89 6.62
N LEU A 129 11.98 -9.95 7.14
CA LEU A 129 11.28 -11.18 7.53
C LEU A 129 10.61 -10.98 8.89
N ILE A 130 9.29 -10.98 8.88
CA ILE A 130 8.43 -10.88 10.06
C ILE A 130 8.14 -12.29 10.56
N GLU A 131 8.87 -12.70 11.59
CA GLU A 131 8.66 -13.99 12.25
C GLU A 131 7.38 -13.99 13.10
N SER A 132 6.83 -15.17 13.37
CA SER A 132 5.60 -15.33 14.17
C SER A 132 5.67 -14.67 15.55
N GLY A 133 6.86 -14.56 16.15
CA GLY A 133 7.10 -13.93 17.45
C GLY A 133 7.30 -12.41 17.41
N ALA A 134 7.33 -11.80 16.21
CA ALA A 134 7.66 -10.39 16.04
C ALA A 134 6.52 -9.43 16.43
N GLY A 135 5.33 -9.93 16.76
CA GLY A 135 4.14 -9.10 17.03
C GLY A 135 4.37 -7.99 18.07
N ARG A 136 5.19 -8.21 19.10
CA ARG A 136 5.52 -7.18 20.11
C ARG A 136 6.31 -5.99 19.57
N ARG A 137 6.89 -6.10 18.37
CA ARG A 137 7.63 -5.02 17.70
C ARG A 137 6.73 -4.09 16.90
N PHE A 138 5.48 -4.48 16.68
CA PHE A 138 4.50 -3.69 15.94
C PHE A 138 3.52 -3.02 16.89
N PRO A 139 2.92 -1.90 16.46
CA PRO A 139 1.89 -1.25 17.25
C PRO A 139 0.72 -2.18 17.58
N PRO A 140 0.10 -2.01 18.77
CA PRO A 140 -1.14 -2.68 19.11
C PRO A 140 -2.28 -2.02 18.34
N TYR A 141 -2.48 -2.44 17.09
CA TYR A 141 -3.62 -2.04 16.27
C TYR A 141 -4.89 -2.52 16.99
N SER A 142 -5.55 -1.60 17.70
CA SER A 142 -6.76 -1.82 18.49
C SER A 142 -7.99 -1.40 17.69
#